data_AF-A6GQA3-F1
#
_entry.id   AF-A6GQA3-F1
#
_cell.length_a   1.000
_cell.length_b   1.000
_cell.length_c   1.000
_cell.angle_alpha   90.00
_cell.angle_beta   90.00
_cell.angle_gamma   90.00
#
_symmetry.space_group_name_H-M   'P 1'
#
loop_
_entity.id
_entity.type
_entity.pdbx_description
1 polymer ?
#
loop_
_entity_poly.entity_id
_entity_poly.type
_entity_poly.pdbx_seq_one_letter_code
_entity_poly.pdbx_strand_id
1 'polypeptide(L)'
;MTSFQDSVLFRYFFFHWLFRDASVKELYQRSAAIAHNKANRHHLLAYLRRWIALTLLMYFAGIMLEQFNTPACVFFYTIAALCTCTIAKITVAWIFLGKHQI
;
A
#
# COMPACT_ATOMS: atom_id res chain seq x y z
N MET A 1 -6.21 9.23 24.59
CA MET A 1 -6.28 8.00 23.78
C MET A 1 -5.77 8.32 22.38
N THR A 2 -4.49 8.05 22.11
CA THR A 2 -3.92 8.22 20.77
C THR A 2 -4.49 7.12 19.87
N SER A 3 -5.28 7.51 18.87
CA SER A 3 -5.77 6.58 17.85
C SER A 3 -4.58 5.91 17.17
N PHE A 4 -4.64 4.60 16.91
CA PHE A 4 -3.60 3.87 16.15
C PHE A 4 -3.27 4.57 14.81
N GLN A 5 -4.21 5.35 14.27
CA GLN A 5 -4.07 6.14 13.04
C GLN A 5 -3.09 7.33 13.16
N ASP A 6 -2.78 7.78 14.38
CA ASP A 6 -1.81 8.87 14.63
C ASP A 6 -0.37 8.36 14.72
N SER A 7 -0.17 7.05 14.73
CA SER A 7 1.17 6.47 14.79
C SER A 7 1.94 6.76 13.50
N VAL A 8 3.17 7.24 13.63
CA VAL A 8 4.08 7.50 12.50
C VAL A 8 4.26 6.26 11.63
N LEU A 9 4.29 5.07 12.24
CA LEU A 9 4.36 3.78 11.54
C LEU A 9 3.15 3.56 10.63
N PHE A 10 1.94 3.92 11.08
CA PHE A 10 0.73 3.76 10.28
C PHE A 10 0.79 4.66 9.04
N ARG A 11 1.16 5.93 9.19
CA ARG A 11 1.32 6.87 8.06
C ARG A 11 2.48 6.51 7.13
N TYR A 12 3.49 5.82 7.67
CA TYR A 12 4.64 5.36 6.89
C TYR A 12 4.31 4.18 5.97
N PHE A 13 3.46 3.25 6.43
CA PHE A 13 3.09 2.04 5.67
C PHE A 13 1.76 2.16 4.92
N PHE A 14 0.79 2.89 5.47
CA PHE A 14 -0.56 2.99 4.93
C PHE A 14 -0.79 4.37 4.30
N PHE A 15 -1.48 4.38 3.16
CA PHE A 15 -1.79 5.58 2.38
C PHE A 15 -3.24 6.04 2.55
N HIS A 16 -4.04 5.37 3.40
CA HIS A 16 -5.46 5.66 3.55
C HIS A 16 -5.75 7.11 3.95
N TRP A 17 -4.89 7.71 4.78
CA TRP A 17 -5.06 9.11 5.21
C TRP A 17 -4.86 10.13 4.07
N LEU A 18 -4.15 9.75 3.01
CA LEU A 18 -3.79 10.65 1.92
C LEU A 18 -4.94 10.87 0.92
N PHE A 19 -5.86 9.91 0.83
CA PHE A 19 -6.96 9.95 -0.13
C PHE A 19 -8.25 10.39 0.52
N ARG A 20 -8.98 11.27 -0.17
CA ARG A 20 -10.30 11.72 0.24
C ARG A 20 -11.35 10.80 -0.38
N ASP A 21 -12.40 10.50 0.38
CA ASP A 21 -13.51 9.71 -0.11
C ASP A 21 -14.22 10.40 -1.28
N ALA A 22 -14.34 9.70 -2.40
CA ALA A 22 -14.96 10.17 -3.63
C ALA A 22 -16.41 9.65 -3.80
N SER A 23 -16.95 8.93 -2.82
CA SER A 23 -18.32 8.40 -2.81
C SER A 23 -19.40 9.43 -2.43
N VAL A 24 -19.00 10.70 -2.23
CA VAL A 24 -19.89 11.80 -1.84
C VAL A 24 -20.93 12.09 -2.93
N LYS A 25 -22.19 12.32 -2.53
CA LYS A 25 -23.33 12.57 -3.43
C LYS A 25 -23.22 13.91 -4.19
N GLU A 26 -22.64 14.92 -3.56
CA GLU A 26 -22.47 16.26 -4.13
C GLU A 26 -21.41 16.27 -5.25
N LEU A 27 -21.82 16.64 -6.47
CA LEU A 27 -20.96 16.62 -7.67
C LEU A 27 -19.71 17.49 -7.52
N TYR A 28 -19.85 18.67 -6.91
CA TYR A 28 -18.74 19.59 -6.67
C TYR A 28 -17.73 19.04 -5.65
N GLN A 29 -18.22 18.43 -4.57
CA GLN A 29 -17.35 17.85 -3.55
C GLN A 29 -16.61 16.61 -4.08
N ARG A 30 -17.30 15.83 -4.91
CA ARG A 30 -16.71 14.67 -5.60
C ARG A 30 -15.62 15.07 -6.59
N SER A 31 -15.85 16.10 -7.42
CA SER A 31 -14.83 16.56 -8.38
C SER A 31 -13.58 17.10 -7.67
N ALA A 32 -13.77 17.86 -6.59
CA ALA A 32 -12.67 18.34 -5.75
C ALA A 32 -11.88 17.20 -5.09
N ALA A 33 -12.58 16.17 -4.57
CA ALA A 33 -11.95 14.99 -3.98
C ALA A 33 -11.12 14.20 -5.01
N ILE A 34 -11.65 13.99 -6.22
CA ILE A 34 -10.95 13.29 -7.31
C ILE A 34 -9.72 14.09 -7.76
N ALA A 35 -9.85 15.42 -7.93
CA ALA A 35 -8.72 16.27 -8.31
C ALA A 35 -7.59 16.24 -7.27
N HIS A 36 -7.94 16.27 -5.98
CA HIS A 36 -6.97 16.13 -4.89
C HIS A 36 -6.28 14.76 -4.90
N ASN A 37 -7.05 13.67 -5.04
CA ASN A 37 -6.53 12.31 -5.12
C ASN A 37 -5.59 12.12 -6.32
N LYS A 38 -5.91 12.76 -7.45
CA LYS A 38 -5.09 12.76 -8.67
C LYS A 38 -3.74 13.45 -8.45
N ALA A 39 -3.74 14.63 -7.84
CA ALA A 39 -2.51 15.36 -7.52
C ALA A 39 -1.57 14.55 -6.61
N ASN A 40 -2.16 13.79 -5.68
CA ASN A 40 -1.41 12.97 -4.73
C ASN A 40 -0.99 11.57 -5.25
N ARG A 41 -1.34 11.19 -6.48
CA ARG A 41 -1.07 9.83 -7.01
C ARG A 41 0.40 9.43 -6.98
N HIS A 42 1.32 10.39 -7.12
CA HIS A 42 2.75 10.11 -7.18
C HIS A 42 3.29 9.53 -5.86
N HIS A 43 2.65 9.86 -4.74
CA HIS A 43 3.01 9.31 -3.44
C HIS A 43 2.75 7.81 -3.36
N LEU A 44 1.74 7.27 -4.05
CA LEU A 44 1.50 5.81 -4.11
C LEU A 44 2.72 5.05 -4.63
N LEU A 45 3.47 5.61 -5.57
CA LEU A 45 4.70 4.98 -6.08
C LEU A 45 5.79 4.92 -5.02
N ALA A 46 5.86 5.91 -4.12
CA ALA A 46 6.79 5.88 -2.99
C ALA A 46 6.42 4.76 -1.99
N TYR A 47 5.12 4.60 -1.69
CA TYR A 47 4.63 3.47 -0.89
C TYR A 47 4.93 2.14 -1.56
N LEU A 48 4.68 2.03 -2.87
CA LEU A 48 4.91 0.83 -3.66
C LEU A 48 6.37 0.36 -3.54
N ARG A 49 7.34 1.27 -3.68
CA ARG A 49 8.77 0.94 -3.53
C ARG A 49 9.10 0.38 -2.16
N ARG A 50 8.55 0.97 -1.08
CA ARG A 50 8.75 0.50 0.29
C ARG A 50 8.19 -0.90 0.51
N TRP A 51 6.98 -1.15 0.02
CA TRP A 51 6.33 -2.46 0.12
C TRP A 51 7.03 -3.53 -0.73
N ILE A 52 7.52 -3.18 -1.92
CA ILE A 52 8.35 -4.08 -2.75
C ILE A 52 9.64 -4.43 -2.00
N ALA A 53 10.34 -3.44 -1.44
CA ALA A 53 11.57 -3.69 -0.67
C ALA A 53 11.31 -4.61 0.53
N LEU A 54 10.23 -4.40 1.27
CA LEU A 54 9.85 -5.26 2.39
C LEU A 54 9.51 -6.69 1.93
N THR A 55 8.76 -6.82 0.83
CA THR A 55 8.38 -8.13 0.27
C THR A 55 9.61 -8.91 -0.18
N LEU A 56 10.53 -8.27 -0.89
CA LEU A 56 11.79 -8.87 -1.30
C LEU A 56 12.63 -9.28 -0.08
N LEU A 57 12.75 -8.42 0.93
CA LEU A 57 13.50 -8.73 2.14
C LEU A 57 12.95 -9.98 2.84
N MET A 58 11.62 -10.07 3.01
CA MET A 58 10.98 -11.24 3.62
C MET A 58 11.14 -12.49 2.76
N TYR A 59 11.02 -12.37 1.44
CA TYR A 59 11.19 -13.49 0.51
C TYR A 59 12.63 -14.04 0.53
N PHE A 60 13.64 -13.15 0.46
CA PHE A 60 15.04 -13.55 0.57
C PHE A 60 15.37 -14.16 1.93
N ALA A 61 14.79 -13.63 3.02
CA ALA A 61 14.92 -14.25 4.35
C ALA A 61 14.32 -15.66 4.37
N GLY A 62 13.18 -15.87 3.71
CA GLY A 62 12.58 -17.19 3.50
C GLY A 62 13.52 -18.17 2.80
N ILE A 63 14.13 -17.75 1.68
CA ILE A 63 15.09 -18.55 0.91
C ILE A 63 16.31 -18.94 1.76
N MET A 64 16.87 -17.98 2.52
CA MET A 64 18.02 -18.26 3.39
C MET A 64 17.68 -19.26 4.49
N LEU A 65 16.47 -19.19 5.06
CA LEU A 65 16.02 -20.11 6.13
C LEU A 65 15.63 -21.49 5.61
N GLU A 66 15.20 -21.57 4.35
CA GLU A 66 14.91 -22.83 3.67
C GLU A 66 16.17 -23.70 3.56
N GLN A 67 17.36 -23.09 3.39
CA GLN A 67 18.64 -23.81 3.40
C GLN A 67 18.91 -24.54 4.72
N PHE A 68 18.36 -24.03 5.83
CA PHE A 68 18.48 -24.64 7.15
C PHE A 68 17.33 -25.60 7.48
N ASN A 69 16.43 -25.86 6.52
CA ASN A 69 15.24 -26.72 6.65
C ASN A 69 14.37 -26.38 7.87
N THR A 70 14.30 -25.09 8.21
CA THR A 70 13.57 -24.61 9.39
C THR A 70 12.11 -24.34 9.04
N PRO A 71 11.13 -24.73 9.89
CA PRO A 71 9.72 -24.42 9.65
C PRO A 71 9.42 -22.91 9.70
N ALA A 72 10.37 -22.11 10.19
CA ALA A 72 10.29 -20.66 10.20
C ALA A 72 10.18 -20.05 8.79
N CYS A 73 10.65 -20.75 7.74
CA CYS A 73 10.52 -20.27 6.36
C CYS A 73 9.06 -20.01 5.95
N VAL A 74 8.12 -20.83 6.44
CA VAL A 74 6.67 -20.69 6.16
C VAL A 74 6.14 -19.35 6.68
N PHE A 75 6.63 -18.90 7.84
CA PHE A 75 6.25 -17.60 8.41
C PHE A 75 6.72 -16.44 7.52
N PHE A 76 7.95 -16.49 7.01
CA PHE A 76 8.46 -15.45 6.11
C PHE A 76 7.74 -15.44 4.76
N TYR A 77 7.44 -16.61 4.19
CA TYR A 77 6.70 -16.72 2.94
C TYR A 77 5.25 -16.22 3.08
N THR A 78 4.57 -16.52 4.19
CA THR A 78 3.21 -16.01 4.44
C THR A 78 3.21 -14.48 4.60
N ILE A 79 4.18 -13.89 5.29
CA ILE A 79 4.31 -12.43 5.37
C ILE A 79 4.59 -11.83 3.98
N ALA A 80 5.49 -12.43 3.19
CA ALA A 80 5.76 -11.97 1.83
C ALA A 80 4.51 -12.02 0.94
N ALA A 81 3.67 -13.07 1.08
CA ALA A 81 2.39 -13.17 0.39
C ALA A 81 1.41 -12.05 0.80
N LEU A 82 1.29 -11.76 2.10
CA LEU A 82 0.46 -10.66 2.60
C LEU A 82 0.93 -9.29 2.08
N CYS A 83 2.25 -9.08 2.01
CA CYS A 83 2.84 -7.87 1.43
C CYS A 83 2.59 -7.78 -0.09
N THR A 84 2.56 -8.90 -0.79
CA THR A 84 2.20 -8.93 -2.22
C THR A 84 0.76 -8.47 -2.46
N CYS A 85 -0.17 -8.85 -1.57
CA CYS A 85 -1.56 -8.36 -1.61
C CYS A 85 -1.65 -6.84 -1.40
N THR A 86 -0.80 -6.23 -0.56
CA THR A 86 -0.79 -4.76 -0.38
C THR A 86 -0.21 -4.05 -1.60
N ILE A 87 0.85 -4.59 -2.20
CA ILE A 87 1.39 -4.14 -3.49
C ILE A 87 0.29 -4.13 -4.55
N ALA A 88 -0.47 -5.22 -4.69
CA ALA A 88 -1.56 -5.33 -5.66
C ALA A 88 -2.64 -4.25 -5.45
N LYS A 89 -3.03 -3.97 -4.20
CA LYS A 89 -3.99 -2.89 -3.91
C LYS A 89 -3.45 -1.52 -4.32
N ILE A 90 -2.18 -1.24 -4.06
CA ILE A 90 -1.53 0.04 -4.39
C ILE A 90 -1.43 0.22 -5.91
N THR A 91 -1.04 -0.83 -6.65
CA THR A 91 -0.91 -0.78 -8.11
C THR A 91 -2.27 -0.58 -8.78
N VAL A 92 -3.30 -1.33 -8.36
CA VAL A 92 -4.67 -1.16 -8.87
C VAL A 92 -5.18 0.26 -8.61
N ALA A 93 -4.99 0.79 -7.40
CA ALA A 93 -5.37 2.16 -7.08
C ALA A 93 -4.66 3.18 -7.97
N TRP A 94 -3.34 3.02 -8.17
CA TRP A 94 -2.54 3.91 -9.01
C TRP A 94 -2.93 3.88 -10.49
N ILE A 95 -3.27 2.70 -11.02
CA ILE A 95 -3.77 2.52 -12.39
C ILE A 95 -5.15 3.18 -12.52
N PHE A 96 -6.06 2.94 -11.58
CA PHE A 96 -7.42 3.49 -11.62
C PHE A 96 -7.41 5.02 -11.58
N LEU A 97 -6.63 5.62 -10.67
CA LEU A 97 -6.39 7.07 -10.60
C LEU A 97 -5.72 7.62 -11.87
N GLY A 98 -5.00 6.78 -12.61
CA GLY A 98 -4.41 7.13 -13.90
C GLY A 98 -5.38 7.07 -15.07
N LYS A 99 -6.35 6.15 -15.04
CA LYS A 99 -7.32 5.94 -16.12
C LYS A 99 -8.51 6.91 -16.07
N HIS A 100 -8.79 7.52 -14.93
CA HIS A 100 -9.87 8.50 -14.74
C HIS A 100 -9.57 9.88 -15.41
N GLN A 101 -8.95 9.88 -16.59
CA GLN A 101 -8.51 11.04 -17.39
C GLN A 101 -9.55 11.50 -18.42
N ILE A 102 -10.82 11.11 -18.26
CA ILE A 102 -11.92 11.45 -19.18
C ILE A 102 -12.97 12.21 -18.40
#